data_AF-A0A519S9X7-F1
#
_entry.id   AF-A0A519S9X7-F1
#
_cell.length_a   1.000
_cell.length_b   1.000
_cell.length_c   1.000
_cell.angle_alpha   90.00
_cell.angle_beta   90.00
_cell.angle_gamma   90.00
#
_symmetry.space_group_name_H-M   'P 1'
#
loop_
_entity.id
_entity.type
_entity.pdbx_description
1 polymer ?
#
loop_
_entity_poly.entity_id
_entity_poly.type
_entity_poly.pdbx_seq_one_letter_code
_entity_poly.pdbx_strand_id
1 'polypeptide(L)'
;MKTETQYQKNKNTLLSQLLLILVMALLLSAESYFGYKLYTLSAQQEQLKEDYSTANSITFGVFSLDLWRDKLSNIVTQKIKSFKVTKEQKTELREEVERQLHGMIDQVVDQFNKPQKSLGDKLKKFAFKQLVEPKELHQQVPSFAQIIVNRINAPRTIKKLKGIANTEFNELAEQIYDSTATAHSKVSSHLFKKYKVNSISTFNSSLETQLAEIRKTTYKYAYAMLGCAFAAICLWLPLRKKQHLHTPLFLMSLLFALALLIVGATVSIIEVDARLSTLELHLLGEKLAFTNQVLFFQSKSILGIAQVLIQQPKPDSITVGILIIVFVLILPILRMTARGIHLLCKPPIAENKVTRYLTFEAGKWDMADVMVVGILMTYIGLNGILQSQLGGLNMKTETLVTTTVNYTSLQPGYIIFVGYVILTILLSY
;
A
#
# COMPACT_ATOMS: atom_id res chain seq x y z
N MET A 1 -50.12 -20.26 54.68
CA MET A 1 -50.47 -19.40 53.53
C MET A 1 -49.38 -18.38 53.16
N LYS A 2 -48.72 -17.66 54.08
CA LYS A 2 -47.62 -16.72 53.73
C LYS A 2 -46.32 -17.38 53.22
N THR A 3 -46.03 -18.62 53.63
CA THR A 3 -44.79 -19.35 53.32
C THR A 3 -44.76 -19.89 51.88
N GLU A 4 -45.90 -20.35 51.34
CA GLU A 4 -46.00 -20.86 49.96
C GLU A 4 -45.91 -19.75 48.92
N THR A 5 -46.50 -18.58 49.18
CA THR A 5 -46.42 -17.42 48.29
C THR A 5 -45.00 -16.84 48.24
N GLN A 6 -44.26 -16.87 49.36
CA GLN A 6 -42.85 -16.45 49.41
C GLN A 6 -41.93 -17.43 48.68
N TYR A 7 -42.17 -18.74 48.80
CA TYR A 7 -41.44 -19.78 48.09
C TYR A 7 -41.71 -19.75 46.58
N GLN A 8 -42.97 -19.58 46.16
CA GLN A 8 -43.33 -19.41 44.74
C GLN A 8 -42.74 -18.13 44.15
N LYS A 9 -42.72 -17.01 44.89
CA LYS A 9 -42.09 -15.76 44.45
C LYS A 9 -40.58 -15.93 44.24
N ASN A 10 -39.90 -16.64 45.14
CA ASN A 10 -38.45 -16.90 45.04
C ASN A 10 -38.10 -17.88 43.88
N LYS A 11 -38.95 -18.89 43.63
CA LYS A 11 -38.79 -19.81 42.50
C LYS A 11 -38.97 -19.11 41.15
N ASN A 12 -39.95 -18.21 41.04
CA ASN A 12 -40.19 -17.41 39.84
C ASN A 12 -39.07 -16.39 39.58
N THR A 13 -38.47 -15.81 40.62
CA THR A 13 -37.30 -14.92 40.48
C THR A 13 -36.06 -15.67 40.00
N LEU A 14 -35.79 -16.86 40.53
CA LEU A 14 -34.66 -17.70 40.09
C LEU A 14 -34.82 -18.18 38.64
N LEU A 15 -36.01 -18.63 38.25
CA LEU A 15 -36.32 -18.98 36.86
C LEU A 15 -36.11 -17.80 35.91
N SER A 16 -36.53 -16.59 36.29
CA SER A 16 -36.33 -15.40 35.47
C SER A 16 -34.85 -14.99 35.33
N GLN A 17 -34.04 -15.18 36.38
CA GLN A 17 -32.59 -14.95 36.32
C GLN A 17 -31.88 -15.97 35.44
N LEU A 18 -32.23 -17.27 35.56
CA LEU A 18 -31.65 -18.33 34.74
C LEU A 18 -31.99 -18.15 33.25
N LEU A 19 -33.24 -17.79 32.95
CA LEU A 19 -33.66 -17.52 31.58
C LEU A 19 -32.93 -16.30 31.00
N LEU A 20 -32.74 -15.23 31.78
CA LEU A 20 -31.95 -14.07 31.36
C LEU A 20 -30.49 -14.47 31.06
N ILE A 21 -29.86 -15.20 31.99
CA ILE A 21 -28.48 -15.67 31.84
C ILE A 21 -28.34 -16.50 30.57
N LEU A 22 -29.29 -17.39 30.29
CA LEU A 22 -29.29 -18.23 29.10
C LEU A 22 -29.40 -17.40 27.81
N VAL A 23 -30.31 -16.43 27.75
CA VAL A 23 -30.46 -15.53 26.58
C VAL A 23 -29.20 -14.69 26.37
N MET A 24 -28.67 -14.09 27.44
CA MET A 24 -27.46 -13.27 27.37
C MET A 24 -26.22 -14.11 27.04
N ALA A 25 -26.12 -15.33 27.56
CA ALA A 25 -25.03 -16.24 27.24
C ALA A 25 -25.07 -16.69 25.77
N LEU A 26 -26.27 -16.90 25.21
CA LEU A 26 -26.41 -17.21 23.79
C LEU A 26 -25.97 -16.02 22.92
N LEU A 27 -26.38 -14.81 23.27
CA LEU A 27 -25.95 -13.58 22.59
C LEU A 27 -24.44 -13.35 22.72
N LEU A 28 -23.86 -13.58 23.89
CA LEU A 28 -22.42 -13.46 24.13
C LEU A 28 -21.61 -14.51 23.35
N SER A 29 -22.14 -15.74 23.26
CA SER A 29 -21.53 -16.80 22.45
C SER A 29 -21.54 -16.43 20.97
N ALA A 30 -22.65 -15.86 20.48
CA ALA A 30 -22.76 -15.36 19.11
C ALA A 30 -21.79 -14.20 18.86
N GLU A 31 -21.71 -13.23 19.78
CA GLU A 31 -20.78 -12.10 19.71
C GLU A 31 -19.32 -12.59 19.68
N SER A 32 -18.96 -13.52 20.56
CA SER A 32 -17.61 -14.10 20.62
C SER A 32 -17.27 -14.86 19.34
N TYR A 33 -18.23 -15.58 18.76
CA TYR A 33 -18.06 -16.25 17.47
C TYR A 33 -17.83 -15.25 16.33
N PHE A 34 -18.63 -14.17 16.27
CA PHE A 34 -18.45 -13.12 15.28
C PHE A 34 -17.12 -12.38 15.48
N GLY A 35 -16.72 -12.12 16.72
CA GLY A 35 -15.43 -11.54 17.07
C GLY A 35 -14.24 -12.42 16.65
N TYR A 36 -14.32 -13.72 16.90
CA TYR A 36 -13.30 -14.67 16.44
C TYR A 36 -13.22 -14.71 14.90
N LYS A 37 -14.36 -14.80 14.21
CA LYS A 37 -14.39 -14.75 12.74
C LYS A 37 -13.82 -13.44 12.21
N LEU A 38 -14.16 -12.31 12.83
CA LEU A 38 -13.64 -11.01 12.47
C LEU A 38 -12.12 -10.94 12.62
N TYR A 39 -11.57 -11.45 13.74
CA TYR A 39 -10.13 -11.54 13.96
C TYR A 39 -9.44 -12.37 12.87
N THR A 40 -9.95 -13.56 12.58
CA THR A 40 -9.35 -14.44 11.55
C THR A 40 -9.39 -13.83 10.15
N LEU A 41 -10.51 -13.21 9.77
CA LEU A 41 -10.67 -12.57 8.46
C LEU A 41 -9.82 -11.31 8.34
N SER A 42 -9.69 -10.53 9.41
CA SER A 42 -8.80 -9.36 9.44
C SER A 42 -7.35 -9.75 9.26
N ALA A 43 -6.89 -10.80 9.95
CA ALA A 43 -5.53 -11.31 9.82
C ALA A 43 -5.24 -11.84 8.40
N GLN A 44 -6.21 -12.54 7.81
CA GLN A 44 -6.12 -12.97 6.41
C GLN A 44 -6.06 -11.77 5.45
N GLN A 45 -6.93 -10.77 5.65
CA GLN A 45 -6.93 -9.55 4.84
C GLN A 45 -5.59 -8.80 4.93
N GLU A 46 -5.04 -8.66 6.14
CA GLU A 46 -3.73 -8.04 6.37
C GLU A 46 -2.64 -8.77 5.59
N GLN A 47 -2.56 -10.10 5.73
CA GLN A 47 -1.57 -10.90 5.02
C GLN A 47 -1.71 -10.81 3.49
N LEU A 48 -2.94 -10.91 2.97
CA LEU A 48 -3.18 -10.83 1.52
C LEU A 48 -2.79 -9.46 0.95
N LYS A 49 -3.05 -8.38 1.69
CA LYS A 49 -2.67 -7.04 1.25
C LYS A 49 -1.17 -6.77 1.41
N GLU A 50 -0.52 -7.29 2.43
CA GLU A 50 0.94 -7.28 2.55
C GLU A 50 1.57 -8.01 1.37
N ASP A 51 1.12 -9.22 1.04
CA ASP A 51 1.59 -9.99 -0.11
C ASP A 51 1.36 -9.26 -1.45
N TYR A 52 0.18 -8.65 -1.62
CA TYR A 52 -0.14 -7.82 -2.78
C TYR A 52 0.81 -6.62 -2.90
N SER A 53 1.04 -5.92 -1.78
CA SER A 53 1.91 -4.75 -1.72
C SER A 53 3.36 -5.12 -2.01
N THR A 54 3.84 -6.24 -1.48
CA THR A 54 5.20 -6.71 -1.75
C THR A 54 5.38 -7.03 -3.23
N ALA A 55 4.44 -7.76 -3.84
CA ALA A 55 4.50 -8.12 -5.26
C ALA A 55 4.43 -6.90 -6.19
N ASN A 56 3.61 -5.90 -5.84
CA ASN A 56 3.42 -4.69 -6.64
C ASN A 56 4.24 -3.50 -6.10
N SER A 57 5.29 -3.75 -5.32
CA SER A 57 6.08 -2.67 -4.74
C SER A 57 6.82 -1.86 -5.80
N ILE A 58 6.95 -0.55 -5.59
CA ILE A 58 7.72 0.32 -6.49
C ILE A 58 9.18 -0.15 -6.67
N THR A 59 9.75 -0.77 -5.64
CA THR A 59 11.10 -1.35 -5.64
C THR A 59 11.25 -2.40 -6.74
N PHE A 60 10.25 -3.26 -6.90
CA PHE A 60 10.26 -4.30 -7.93
C PHE A 60 9.70 -3.84 -9.27
N GLY A 61 9.05 -2.67 -9.32
CA GLY A 61 8.51 -2.07 -10.52
C GLY A 61 9.39 -0.96 -11.11
N VAL A 62 9.09 0.29 -10.78
CA VAL A 62 9.77 1.48 -11.33
C VAL A 62 11.26 1.50 -11.01
N PHE A 63 11.66 1.00 -9.84
CA PHE A 63 13.08 0.96 -9.45
C PHE A 63 13.78 -0.34 -9.90
N SER A 64 13.08 -1.22 -10.62
CA SER A 64 13.66 -2.45 -11.16
C SER A 64 14.30 -2.20 -12.52
N LEU A 65 15.63 -2.35 -12.57
CA LEU A 65 16.43 -2.21 -13.80
C LEU A 65 16.08 -3.28 -14.83
N ASP A 66 15.69 -4.48 -14.41
CA ASP A 66 15.24 -5.54 -15.31
C ASP A 66 14.00 -5.13 -16.10
N LEU A 67 13.00 -4.54 -15.42
CA LEU A 67 11.78 -4.11 -16.08
C LEU A 67 12.04 -2.94 -17.04
N TRP A 68 12.98 -2.06 -16.70
CA TRP A 68 13.45 -1.02 -17.62
C TRP A 68 14.16 -1.63 -18.83
N ARG A 69 15.09 -2.58 -18.65
CA ARG A 69 15.72 -3.32 -19.74
C ARG A 69 14.68 -3.94 -20.66
N ASP A 70 13.76 -4.70 -20.10
CA ASP A 70 12.80 -5.45 -20.90
C ASP A 70 11.86 -4.52 -21.68
N LYS A 71 11.36 -3.45 -21.03
CA LYS A 71 10.51 -2.43 -21.68
C LYS A 71 11.27 -1.64 -22.75
N LEU A 72 12.50 -1.18 -22.46
CA LEU A 72 13.32 -0.43 -23.41
C LEU A 72 13.79 -1.30 -24.58
N SER A 73 14.23 -2.53 -24.32
CA SER A 73 14.61 -3.50 -25.35
C SER A 73 13.45 -3.82 -26.29
N ASN A 74 12.23 -3.92 -25.76
CA ASN A 74 11.03 -4.09 -26.58
C ASN A 74 10.75 -2.87 -27.48
N ILE A 75 10.84 -1.65 -26.94
CA ILE A 75 10.67 -0.41 -27.72
C ILE A 75 11.74 -0.30 -28.82
N VAL A 76 13.02 -0.51 -28.46
CA VAL A 76 14.14 -0.48 -29.39
C VAL A 76 13.98 -1.57 -30.46
N THR A 77 13.56 -2.79 -30.09
CA THR A 77 13.31 -3.88 -31.04
C THR A 77 12.14 -3.56 -31.99
N GLN A 78 11.06 -2.95 -31.50
CA GLN A 78 9.94 -2.53 -32.34
C GLN A 78 10.35 -1.42 -33.31
N LYS A 79 11.09 -0.41 -32.83
CA LYS A 79 11.55 0.69 -33.69
C LYS A 79 12.62 0.27 -34.70
N ILE A 80 13.55 -0.61 -34.32
CA ILE A 80 14.53 -1.20 -35.25
C ILE A 80 13.83 -2.10 -36.28
N LYS A 81 12.77 -2.83 -35.92
CA LYS A 81 11.95 -3.56 -36.89
C LYS A 81 11.21 -2.61 -37.85
N SER A 82 10.81 -1.42 -37.39
CA SER A 82 10.23 -0.36 -38.24
C SER A 82 11.26 0.40 -39.10
N PHE A 83 12.56 0.19 -38.91
CA PHE A 83 13.64 0.68 -39.80
C PHE A 83 13.70 -0.09 -41.14
N LYS A 84 12.55 -0.48 -41.70
CA LYS A 84 12.44 -0.86 -43.12
C LYS A 84 12.14 0.41 -43.91
N VAL A 85 13.20 1.13 -44.27
CA VAL A 85 13.11 2.33 -45.10
C VAL A 85 12.42 1.96 -46.42
N THR A 86 11.22 2.52 -46.64
CA THR A 86 10.47 2.37 -47.90
C THR A 86 11.23 3.04 -49.04
N LYS A 87 10.90 2.72 -50.30
CA LYS A 87 11.62 3.28 -51.46
C LYS A 87 11.58 4.81 -51.49
N GLU A 88 10.47 5.42 -51.08
CA GLU A 88 10.30 6.88 -50.98
C GLU A 88 11.21 7.48 -49.90
N GLN A 89 11.26 6.88 -48.71
CA GLN A 89 12.11 7.34 -47.60
C GLN A 89 13.61 7.17 -47.89
N LYS A 90 14.00 6.23 -48.76
CA LYS A 90 15.40 6.09 -49.21
C LYS A 90 15.81 7.25 -50.11
N THR A 91 14.89 7.74 -50.94
CA THR A 91 15.13 8.87 -51.83
C THR A 91 15.26 10.17 -51.03
N GLU A 92 14.36 10.39 -50.06
CA GLU A 92 14.40 11.56 -49.18
C GLU A 92 15.65 11.59 -48.30
N LEU A 93 16.04 10.44 -47.73
CA LEU A 93 17.29 10.32 -46.96
C LEU A 93 18.53 10.58 -47.83
N ARG A 94 18.51 10.14 -49.09
CA ARG A 94 19.59 10.40 -50.05
C ARG A 94 19.69 11.90 -50.33
N GLU A 95 18.58 12.56 -50.61
CA GLU A 95 18.54 14.00 -50.89
C GLU A 95 19.05 14.84 -49.70
N GLU A 96 18.70 14.46 -48.46
CA GLU A 96 19.22 15.14 -47.27
C GLU A 96 20.74 14.91 -47.10
N VAL A 97 21.22 13.68 -47.28
CA VAL A 97 22.66 13.37 -47.22
C VAL A 97 23.42 14.11 -48.32
N GLU A 98 22.87 14.19 -49.54
CA GLU A 98 23.44 14.99 -50.63
C GLU A 98 23.52 16.46 -50.23
N ARG A 99 22.44 17.04 -49.70
CA ARG A 99 22.41 18.44 -49.26
C ARG A 99 23.46 18.75 -48.21
N GLN A 100 23.64 17.88 -47.21
CA GLN A 100 24.67 18.05 -46.18
C GLN A 100 26.08 17.93 -46.75
N LEU A 101 26.33 16.97 -47.64
CA LEU A 101 27.63 16.80 -48.29
C LEU A 101 27.96 17.98 -49.21
N HIS A 102 27.00 18.50 -49.97
CA HIS A 102 27.14 19.73 -50.74
C HIS A 102 27.49 20.91 -49.82
N GLY A 103 26.75 21.09 -48.73
CA GLY A 103 27.01 22.17 -47.77
C GLY A 103 28.38 22.08 -47.09
N MET A 104 28.87 20.88 -46.77
CA MET A 104 30.22 20.68 -46.24
C MET A 104 31.29 21.02 -47.28
N ILE A 105 31.09 20.65 -48.55
CA ILE A 105 32.00 21.02 -49.64
C ILE A 105 32.02 22.54 -49.82
N ASP A 106 30.85 23.20 -49.84
CA ASP A 106 30.74 24.65 -49.96
C ASP A 106 31.46 25.38 -48.82
N GLN A 107 31.27 24.93 -47.58
CA GLN A 107 31.97 25.50 -46.42
C GLN A 107 33.49 25.38 -46.52
N VAL A 108 33.99 24.22 -46.94
CA VAL A 108 35.43 24.00 -47.14
C VAL A 108 35.96 24.89 -48.26
N VAL A 109 35.26 24.94 -49.40
CA VAL A 109 35.63 25.77 -50.56
C VAL A 109 35.62 27.26 -50.20
N ASP A 110 34.62 27.74 -49.48
CA ASP A 110 34.52 29.12 -49.02
C ASP A 110 35.62 29.48 -48.02
N GLN A 111 35.97 28.56 -47.12
CA GLN A 111 37.07 28.76 -46.17
C GLN A 111 38.42 28.92 -46.89
N PHE A 112 38.65 28.16 -47.97
CA PHE A 112 39.85 28.31 -48.81
C PHE A 112 39.77 29.51 -49.76
N ASN A 113 38.57 29.98 -50.14
CA ASN A 113 38.39 31.14 -51.02
C ASN A 113 38.48 32.49 -50.30
N LYS A 114 38.25 32.56 -48.99
CA LYS A 114 38.46 33.77 -48.17
C LYS A 114 39.89 34.35 -48.31
N PRO A 115 40.08 35.67 -48.13
CA PRO A 115 41.39 36.30 -48.17
C PRO A 115 42.24 35.84 -46.96
N GLN A 116 43.31 35.11 -47.26
CA GLN A 116 44.23 34.51 -46.27
C GLN A 116 45.32 35.53 -45.87
N LYS A 117 45.50 35.78 -44.57
CA LYS A 117 46.44 36.79 -44.05
C LYS A 117 47.90 36.30 -43.94
N SER A 118 48.14 34.99 -43.89
CA SER A 118 49.48 34.37 -43.71
C SER A 118 50.04 33.77 -45.01
N LEU A 119 51.38 33.79 -45.18
CA LEU A 119 52.07 33.21 -46.33
C LEU A 119 51.87 31.68 -46.44
N GLY A 120 51.82 30.98 -45.29
CA GLY A 120 51.60 29.52 -45.27
C GLY A 120 50.20 29.13 -45.77
N ASP A 121 49.19 29.95 -45.48
CA ASP A 121 47.82 29.65 -45.90
C ASP A 121 47.56 30.02 -47.38
N LYS A 122 48.36 30.91 -47.95
CA LYS A 122 48.38 31.16 -49.41
C LYS A 122 48.91 29.96 -50.19
N LEU A 123 49.94 29.28 -49.67
CA LEU A 123 50.46 28.03 -50.26
C LEU A 123 49.42 26.91 -50.20
N LYS A 124 48.71 26.76 -49.07
CA LYS A 124 47.61 25.81 -48.92
C LYS A 124 46.45 26.09 -49.89
N LYS A 125 46.07 27.36 -50.05
CA LYS A 125 45.05 27.78 -51.03
C LYS A 125 45.47 27.47 -52.47
N PHE A 126 46.73 27.70 -52.82
CA PHE A 126 47.27 27.38 -54.14
C PHE A 126 47.27 25.87 -54.40
N ALA A 127 47.75 25.06 -53.44
CA ALA A 127 47.72 23.61 -53.53
C ALA A 127 46.29 23.05 -53.62
N PHE A 128 45.35 23.59 -52.84
CA PHE A 128 43.94 23.19 -52.89
C PHE A 128 43.31 23.50 -54.25
N LYS A 129 43.55 24.70 -54.81
CA LYS A 129 43.02 25.07 -56.14
C LYS A 129 43.59 24.24 -57.30
N GLN A 130 44.81 23.74 -57.16
CA GLN A 130 45.47 22.94 -58.21
C GLN A 130 45.09 21.45 -58.14
N LEU A 131 44.76 20.94 -56.95
CA LEU A 131 44.50 19.53 -56.71
C LEU A 131 43.01 19.19 -56.56
N VAL A 132 42.16 20.19 -56.33
CA VAL A 132 40.74 19.99 -56.01
C VAL A 132 39.87 20.93 -56.84
N GLU A 133 39.11 20.37 -57.77
CA GLU A 133 38.06 21.10 -58.49
C GLU A 133 36.72 20.99 -57.73
N PRO A 134 36.14 22.10 -57.24
CA PRO A 134 34.87 22.08 -56.50
C PRO A 134 33.72 21.42 -57.28
N LYS A 135 33.71 21.60 -58.60
CA LYS A 135 32.72 20.98 -59.50
C LYS A 135 32.82 19.46 -59.52
N GLU A 136 34.03 18.91 -59.56
CA GLU A 136 34.25 17.45 -59.53
C GLU A 136 33.84 16.85 -58.18
N LEU A 137 34.09 17.55 -57.07
CA LEU A 137 33.66 17.12 -55.74
C LEU A 137 32.13 17.03 -55.64
N HIS A 138 31.41 18.06 -56.09
CA HIS A 138 29.95 18.06 -56.09
C HIS A 138 29.35 17.00 -57.02
N GLN A 139 30.01 16.68 -58.15
CA GLN A 139 29.56 15.62 -59.06
C GLN A 139 29.64 14.22 -58.44
N GLN A 140 30.53 13.99 -57.46
CA GLN A 140 30.65 12.70 -56.78
C GLN A 140 29.72 12.55 -55.57
N VAL A 141 29.14 13.65 -55.07
CA VAL A 141 28.24 13.65 -53.91
C VAL A 141 27.07 12.67 -54.06
N PRO A 142 26.34 12.60 -55.20
CA PRO A 142 25.23 11.66 -55.35
C PRO A 142 25.66 10.19 -55.23
N SER A 143 26.84 9.85 -55.75
CA SER A 143 27.41 8.49 -55.66
C SER A 143 27.76 8.13 -54.21
N PHE A 144 28.40 9.04 -53.48
CA PHE A 144 28.72 8.83 -52.07
C PHE A 144 27.48 8.75 -51.18
N ALA A 145 26.49 9.62 -51.39
CA ALA A 145 25.22 9.57 -50.69
C ALA A 145 24.50 8.23 -50.93
N GLN A 146 24.49 7.75 -52.18
CA GLN A 146 23.93 6.45 -52.53
C GLN A 146 24.66 5.30 -51.82
N ILE A 147 25.99 5.32 -51.76
CA ILE A 147 26.80 4.30 -51.07
C ILE A 147 26.53 4.32 -49.56
N ILE A 148 26.47 5.51 -48.95
CA ILE A 148 26.19 5.69 -47.52
C ILE A 148 24.79 5.16 -47.17
N VAL A 149 23.77 5.56 -47.92
CA VAL A 149 22.38 5.11 -47.72
C VAL A 149 22.26 3.59 -47.93
N ASN A 150 22.93 3.03 -48.92
CA ASN A 150 22.93 1.58 -49.17
C ASN A 150 23.66 0.80 -48.07
N ARG A 151 24.76 1.34 -47.53
CA ARG A 151 25.54 0.70 -46.46
C ARG A 151 24.81 0.74 -45.12
N ILE A 152 24.14 1.83 -44.80
CA ILE A 152 23.32 1.98 -43.58
C ILE A 152 22.13 1.03 -43.61
N ASN A 153 21.49 0.88 -44.78
CA ASN A 153 20.34 -0.02 -44.98
C ASN A 153 20.72 -1.49 -45.19
N ALA A 154 22.01 -1.85 -45.17
CA ALA A 154 22.43 -3.23 -45.39
C ALA A 154 22.06 -4.12 -44.17
N PRO A 155 21.55 -5.36 -44.37
CA PRO A 155 21.13 -6.25 -43.28
C PRO A 155 22.23 -6.51 -42.24
N ARG A 156 23.49 -6.55 -42.70
CA ARG A 156 24.68 -6.75 -41.84
C ARG A 156 24.96 -5.54 -40.93
N THR A 157 24.71 -4.32 -41.42
CA THR A 157 24.87 -3.09 -40.65
C THR A 157 23.76 -2.96 -39.61
N ILE A 158 22.51 -3.25 -39.99
CA ILE A 158 21.39 -3.31 -39.05
C ILE A 158 21.64 -4.37 -37.96
N LYS A 159 22.17 -5.54 -38.33
CA LYS A 159 22.54 -6.59 -37.36
C LYS A 159 23.68 -6.16 -36.43
N LYS A 160 24.68 -5.43 -36.93
CA LYS A 160 25.77 -4.88 -36.13
C LYS A 160 25.30 -3.75 -35.20
N LEU A 161 24.46 -2.84 -35.69
CA LEU A 161 23.86 -1.77 -34.88
C LEU A 161 22.98 -2.34 -33.78
N LYS A 162 22.17 -3.37 -34.10
CA LYS A 162 21.43 -4.13 -33.10
C LYS A 162 22.36 -4.81 -32.09
N GLY A 163 23.49 -5.34 -32.55
CA GLY A 163 24.53 -5.93 -31.69
C GLY A 163 25.13 -4.91 -30.72
N ILE A 164 25.63 -3.79 -31.22
CA ILE A 164 26.24 -2.71 -30.42
C ILE A 164 25.23 -2.14 -29.43
N ALA A 165 23.99 -1.85 -29.87
CA ALA A 165 22.94 -1.37 -28.98
C ALA A 165 22.60 -2.38 -27.87
N ASN A 166 22.62 -3.69 -28.16
CA ASN A 166 22.43 -4.70 -27.13
C ASN A 166 23.64 -4.86 -26.20
N THR A 167 24.87 -4.79 -26.72
CA THR A 167 26.10 -5.01 -25.95
C THR A 167 26.37 -3.85 -25.00
N GLU A 168 26.34 -2.61 -25.48
CA GLU A 168 26.52 -1.41 -24.64
C GLU A 168 25.40 -1.28 -23.60
N PHE A 169 24.17 -1.62 -23.98
CA PHE A 169 23.05 -1.65 -23.03
C PHE A 169 23.23 -2.76 -21.98
N ASN A 170 23.73 -3.94 -22.37
CA ASN A 170 24.00 -5.04 -21.44
C ASN A 170 25.16 -4.72 -20.50
N GLU A 171 26.24 -4.09 -20.96
CA GLU A 171 27.38 -3.70 -20.11
C GLU A 171 26.98 -2.62 -19.09
N LEU A 172 26.18 -1.64 -19.50
CA LEU A 172 25.61 -0.64 -18.59
C LEU A 172 24.60 -1.25 -17.61
N ALA A 173 23.85 -2.27 -18.03
CA ALA A 173 22.91 -2.99 -17.16
C ALA A 173 23.64 -3.90 -16.16
N GLU A 174 24.73 -4.58 -16.55
CA GLU A 174 25.51 -5.49 -15.72
C GLU A 174 26.24 -4.77 -14.57
N GLN A 175 26.76 -3.57 -14.79
CA GLN A 175 27.42 -2.78 -13.74
C GLN A 175 26.51 -2.35 -12.57
N ILE A 176 25.18 -2.43 -12.74
CA ILE A 176 24.18 -1.98 -11.74
C ILE A 176 23.28 -3.16 -11.26
N TYR A 177 23.55 -4.39 -11.72
CA TYR A 177 22.61 -5.51 -11.77
C TYR A 177 22.37 -6.28 -10.45
N ASP A 178 23.36 -6.34 -9.56
CA ASP A 178 23.58 -7.57 -8.77
C ASP A 178 22.64 -7.78 -7.55
N SER A 179 21.92 -6.74 -7.07
CA SER A 179 21.17 -6.82 -5.80
C SER A 179 19.65 -6.94 -5.91
N THR A 180 19.02 -6.34 -6.94
CA THR A 180 17.55 -6.19 -6.98
C THR A 180 16.86 -7.33 -7.73
N ALA A 181 17.49 -7.87 -8.78
CA ALA A 181 16.97 -8.96 -9.59
C ALA A 181 16.85 -10.29 -8.82
N THR A 182 17.86 -10.60 -8.00
CA THR A 182 17.90 -11.81 -7.17
C THR A 182 16.90 -11.75 -6.02
N ALA A 183 16.67 -10.56 -5.44
CA ALA A 183 15.64 -10.32 -4.44
C ALA A 183 14.23 -10.43 -5.03
N HIS A 184 13.96 -9.79 -6.17
CA HIS A 184 12.66 -9.84 -6.84
C HIS A 184 12.28 -11.26 -7.27
N SER A 185 13.18 -12.00 -7.92
CA SER A 185 12.88 -13.37 -8.37
C SER A 185 12.59 -14.32 -7.21
N LYS A 186 13.30 -14.20 -6.07
CA LYS A 186 13.03 -15.00 -4.86
C LYS A 186 11.68 -14.66 -4.23
N VAL A 187 11.36 -13.39 -4.09
CA VAL A 187 10.10 -12.92 -3.50
C VAL A 187 8.92 -13.29 -4.40
N SER A 188 8.99 -12.97 -5.69
CA SER A 188 7.92 -13.25 -6.66
C SER A 188 7.71 -14.75 -6.87
N SER A 189 8.77 -15.56 -6.96
CA SER A 189 8.61 -17.03 -7.07
C SER A 189 8.02 -17.67 -5.82
N HIS A 190 8.37 -17.17 -4.63
CA HIS A 190 7.76 -17.63 -3.38
C HIS A 190 6.26 -17.31 -3.33
N LEU A 191 5.87 -16.09 -3.68
CA LEU A 191 4.46 -15.67 -3.73
C LEU A 191 3.68 -16.41 -4.81
N PHE A 192 4.23 -16.56 -6.01
CA PHE A 192 3.60 -17.30 -7.11
C PHE A 192 3.41 -18.77 -6.79
N LYS A 193 4.36 -19.40 -6.09
CA LYS A 193 4.22 -20.77 -5.57
C LYS A 193 3.16 -20.88 -4.48
N LYS A 194 3.10 -19.91 -3.55
CA LYS A 194 2.10 -19.85 -2.46
C LYS A 194 0.68 -19.77 -3.00
N TYR A 195 0.45 -18.93 -4.02
CA TYR A 195 -0.86 -18.69 -4.61
C TYR A 195 -1.16 -19.52 -5.87
N LYS A 196 -0.21 -20.37 -6.31
CA LYS A 196 -0.31 -21.24 -7.51
C LYS A 196 -0.66 -20.47 -8.79
N VAL A 197 0.00 -19.35 -9.01
CA VAL A 197 -0.21 -18.48 -10.18
C VAL A 197 1.07 -18.32 -10.97
N ASN A 198 0.94 -18.14 -12.29
CA ASN A 198 2.08 -18.09 -13.21
C ASN A 198 2.37 -16.66 -13.74
N SER A 199 1.53 -15.69 -13.38
CA SER A 199 1.63 -14.29 -13.85
C SER A 199 1.14 -13.31 -12.79
N ILE A 200 1.76 -12.12 -12.78
CA ILE A 200 1.39 -10.99 -11.90
C ILE A 200 -0.06 -10.54 -12.15
N SER A 201 -0.56 -10.61 -13.38
CA SER A 201 -1.95 -10.23 -13.71
C SER A 201 -2.96 -11.21 -13.10
N THR A 202 -2.71 -12.52 -13.24
CA THR A 202 -3.54 -13.56 -12.62
C THR A 202 -3.46 -13.55 -11.09
N PHE A 203 -2.29 -13.20 -10.55
CA PHE A 203 -2.09 -12.99 -9.12
C PHE A 203 -2.96 -11.84 -8.61
N ASN A 204 -2.86 -10.67 -9.24
CA ASN A 204 -3.61 -9.47 -8.86
C ASN A 204 -5.12 -9.70 -8.94
N SER A 205 -5.63 -10.28 -10.03
CA SER A 205 -7.07 -10.52 -10.21
C SER A 205 -7.64 -11.53 -9.18
N SER A 206 -6.89 -12.59 -8.87
CA SER A 206 -7.27 -13.57 -7.84
C SER A 206 -7.31 -12.93 -6.45
N LEU A 207 -6.29 -12.14 -6.10
CA LEU A 207 -6.23 -11.45 -4.82
C LEU A 207 -7.30 -10.37 -4.69
N GLU A 208 -7.57 -9.59 -5.74
CA GLU A 208 -8.61 -8.56 -5.71
C GLU A 208 -10.00 -9.18 -5.48
N THR A 209 -10.28 -10.33 -6.09
CA THR A 209 -11.53 -11.07 -5.88
C THR A 209 -11.64 -11.58 -4.44
N GLN A 210 -10.58 -12.21 -3.92
CA GLN A 210 -10.54 -12.68 -2.53
C GLN A 210 -10.66 -11.54 -1.53
N LEU A 211 -9.97 -10.42 -1.76
CA LEU A 211 -10.03 -9.23 -0.91
C LEU A 211 -11.41 -8.59 -0.90
N ALA A 212 -12.11 -8.55 -2.04
CA ALA A 212 -13.47 -8.03 -2.11
C ALA A 212 -14.46 -8.89 -1.29
N GLU A 213 -14.35 -10.21 -1.38
CA GLU A 213 -15.18 -11.15 -0.63
C GLU A 213 -14.89 -11.09 0.88
N ILE A 214 -13.61 -11.09 1.25
CA ILE A 214 -13.17 -10.96 2.64
C ILE A 214 -13.68 -9.65 3.21
N ARG A 215 -13.48 -8.51 2.52
CA ARG A 215 -13.95 -7.20 3.00
C ARG A 215 -15.45 -7.19 3.29
N LYS A 216 -16.28 -7.69 2.37
CA LYS A 216 -17.74 -7.76 2.58
C LYS A 216 -18.09 -8.59 3.80
N THR A 217 -17.43 -9.73 3.96
CA THR A 217 -17.64 -10.67 5.06
C THR A 217 -17.17 -10.11 6.40
N THR A 218 -16.01 -9.45 6.43
CA THR A 218 -15.44 -8.77 7.59
C THR A 218 -16.39 -7.69 8.12
N TYR A 219 -16.89 -6.79 7.26
CA TYR A 219 -17.85 -5.77 7.70
C TYR A 219 -19.18 -6.36 8.16
N LYS A 220 -19.66 -7.42 7.51
CA LYS A 220 -20.88 -8.13 7.96
C LYS A 220 -20.70 -8.69 9.37
N TYR A 221 -19.58 -9.34 9.68
CA TYR A 221 -19.31 -9.85 11.02
C TYR A 221 -19.07 -8.74 12.05
N ALA A 222 -18.43 -7.64 11.66
CA ALA A 222 -18.28 -6.48 12.55
C ALA A 222 -19.64 -5.87 12.95
N TYR A 223 -20.54 -5.65 11.98
CA TYR A 223 -21.88 -5.17 12.29
C TYR A 223 -22.74 -6.20 13.02
N ALA A 224 -22.57 -7.49 12.76
CA ALA A 224 -23.25 -8.54 13.51
C ALA A 224 -22.80 -8.56 14.99
N MET A 225 -21.49 -8.42 15.24
CA MET A 225 -20.94 -8.31 16.60
C MET A 225 -21.50 -7.10 17.34
N LEU A 226 -21.48 -5.92 16.72
CA LEU A 226 -22.11 -4.72 17.31
C LEU A 226 -23.63 -4.86 17.47
N GLY A 227 -24.29 -5.57 16.56
CA GLY A 227 -25.71 -5.90 16.67
C GLY A 227 -26.02 -6.74 17.91
N CYS A 228 -25.17 -7.71 18.25
CA CYS A 228 -25.30 -8.49 19.49
C CYS A 228 -25.13 -7.60 20.73
N ALA A 229 -24.11 -6.74 20.76
CA ALA A 229 -23.90 -5.79 21.86
C ALA A 229 -25.08 -4.80 21.99
N PHE A 230 -25.58 -4.27 20.88
CA PHE A 230 -26.74 -3.39 20.86
C PHE A 230 -28.01 -4.09 21.35
N ALA A 231 -28.26 -5.33 20.91
CA ALA A 231 -29.36 -6.14 21.40
C ALA A 231 -29.27 -6.39 22.92
N ALA A 232 -28.06 -6.63 23.44
CA ALA A 232 -27.82 -6.74 24.88
C ALA A 232 -28.17 -5.44 25.63
N ILE A 233 -27.84 -4.26 25.08
CA ILE A 233 -28.23 -2.96 25.64
C ILE A 233 -29.76 -2.75 25.58
N CYS A 234 -30.40 -3.11 24.46
CA CYS A 234 -31.85 -3.01 24.33
C CYS A 234 -32.60 -3.91 25.33
N LEU A 235 -32.06 -5.09 25.63
CA LEU A 235 -32.55 -5.94 26.72
C LEU A 235 -32.25 -5.32 28.08
N TRP A 236 -31.11 -4.66 28.25
CA TRP A 236 -30.71 -4.05 29.51
C TRP A 236 -31.66 -2.93 29.96
N LEU A 237 -32.07 -2.03 29.06
CA LEU A 237 -32.87 -0.83 29.38
C LEU A 237 -34.20 -1.10 30.13
N PRO A 238 -35.12 -1.97 29.64
CA PRO A 238 -36.38 -2.24 30.33
C PRO A 238 -36.19 -3.11 31.59
N LEU A 239 -35.16 -3.97 31.62
CA LEU A 239 -34.91 -4.86 32.76
C LEU A 239 -34.19 -4.16 33.92
N ARG A 240 -33.62 -2.96 33.72
CA ARG A 240 -33.04 -2.11 34.78
C ARG A 240 -34.02 -1.81 35.92
N LYS A 241 -35.34 -1.86 35.70
CA LYS A 241 -36.34 -1.61 36.76
C LYS A 241 -36.51 -2.77 37.75
N LYS A 242 -35.96 -3.97 37.46
CA LYS A 242 -36.15 -5.18 38.27
C LYS A 242 -34.93 -5.45 39.15
N GLN A 243 -35.07 -5.21 40.45
CA GLN A 243 -33.95 -5.25 41.40
C GLN A 243 -33.24 -6.61 41.48
N HIS A 244 -33.96 -7.72 41.26
CA HIS A 244 -33.37 -9.06 41.31
C HIS A 244 -32.54 -9.41 40.07
N LEU A 245 -32.56 -8.63 38.99
CA LEU A 245 -31.82 -8.93 37.75
C LEU A 245 -30.54 -8.11 37.57
N HIS A 246 -30.26 -7.13 38.42
CA HIS A 246 -29.10 -6.23 38.24
C HIS A 246 -27.77 -6.98 38.18
N THR A 247 -27.55 -7.91 39.11
CA THR A 247 -26.28 -8.64 39.22
C THR A 247 -25.94 -9.43 37.93
N PRO A 248 -26.80 -10.35 37.45
CA PRO A 248 -26.50 -11.10 36.22
C PRO A 248 -26.45 -10.20 34.98
N LEU A 249 -27.29 -9.17 34.92
CA LEU A 249 -27.35 -8.27 33.77
C LEU A 249 -26.08 -7.41 33.64
N PHE A 250 -25.57 -6.88 34.76
CA PHE A 250 -24.34 -6.11 34.80
C PHE A 250 -23.12 -6.98 34.48
N LEU A 251 -23.03 -8.18 35.08
CA LEU A 251 -21.93 -9.10 34.82
C LEU A 251 -21.88 -9.54 33.35
N MET A 252 -23.04 -9.85 32.75
CA MET A 252 -23.10 -10.18 31.33
C MET A 252 -22.66 -9.01 30.47
N SER A 253 -23.16 -7.80 30.72
CA SER A 253 -22.77 -6.60 29.96
C SER A 253 -21.27 -6.30 30.04
N LEU A 254 -20.64 -6.61 31.19
CA LEU A 254 -19.20 -6.55 31.35
C LEU A 254 -18.48 -7.54 30.42
N LEU A 255 -18.99 -8.76 30.25
CA LEU A 255 -18.41 -9.73 29.32
C LEU A 255 -18.55 -9.30 27.85
N PHE A 256 -19.68 -8.70 27.46
CA PHE A 256 -19.84 -8.10 26.13
C PHE A 256 -18.78 -7.01 25.89
N ALA A 257 -18.61 -6.09 26.84
CA ALA A 257 -17.58 -5.06 26.75
C ALA A 257 -16.17 -5.66 26.66
N LEU A 258 -15.90 -6.78 27.33
CA LEU A 258 -14.58 -7.42 27.32
C LEU A 258 -14.30 -8.05 25.95
N ALA A 259 -15.32 -8.69 25.36
CA ALA A 259 -15.23 -9.24 24.00
C ALA A 259 -14.96 -8.14 22.98
N LEU A 260 -15.69 -7.01 23.03
CA LEU A 260 -15.46 -5.86 22.15
C LEU A 260 -14.07 -5.25 22.34
N LEU A 261 -13.57 -5.12 23.57
CA LEU A 261 -12.23 -4.61 23.85
C LEU A 261 -11.14 -5.48 23.22
N ILE A 262 -11.20 -6.80 23.46
CA ILE A 262 -10.20 -7.75 22.94
C ILE A 262 -10.20 -7.72 21.42
N VAL A 263 -11.37 -7.78 20.79
CA VAL A 263 -11.49 -7.79 19.33
C VAL A 263 -11.09 -6.43 18.74
N GLY A 264 -11.56 -5.32 19.30
CA GLY A 264 -11.23 -3.96 18.85
C GLY A 264 -9.74 -3.62 18.97
N ALA A 265 -9.04 -4.19 19.96
CA ALA A 265 -7.61 -3.99 20.13
C ALA A 265 -6.73 -4.89 19.23
N THR A 266 -7.23 -6.05 18.82
CA THR A 266 -6.47 -7.06 18.05
C THR A 266 -6.74 -7.02 16.55
N VAL A 267 -7.95 -6.65 16.13
CA VAL A 267 -8.32 -6.45 14.72
C VAL A 267 -7.65 -5.20 14.17
N SER A 268 -7.27 -5.22 12.89
CA SER A 268 -6.61 -4.08 12.24
C SER A 268 -7.50 -2.83 12.35
N ILE A 269 -6.92 -1.71 12.77
CA ILE A 269 -7.64 -0.47 13.10
C ILE A 269 -7.45 0.60 12.04
N ILE A 270 -6.25 0.66 11.45
CA ILE A 270 -5.89 1.59 10.40
C ILE A 270 -5.10 0.86 9.32
N GLU A 271 -5.41 1.19 8.08
CA GLU A 271 -4.67 0.77 6.90
C GLU A 271 -4.15 2.02 6.20
N VAL A 272 -2.84 2.07 5.98
CA VAL A 272 -2.15 3.12 5.25
C VAL A 272 -1.70 2.53 3.93
N ASP A 273 -2.22 3.06 2.82
CA ASP A 273 -1.95 2.55 1.48
C ASP A 273 -1.76 3.73 0.52
N ALA A 274 -0.51 3.92 0.07
CA ALA A 274 -0.10 4.95 -0.86
C ALA A 274 0.44 4.30 -2.14
N ARG A 275 -0.11 4.71 -3.29
CA ARG A 275 0.24 4.11 -4.59
C ARG A 275 0.48 5.14 -5.68
N LEU A 276 1.36 4.78 -6.60
CA LEU A 276 1.44 5.35 -7.94
C LEU A 276 0.49 4.55 -8.85
N SER A 277 -0.66 5.13 -9.18
CA SER A 277 -1.64 4.49 -10.05
C SER A 277 -1.07 4.28 -11.46
N THR A 278 -0.49 5.33 -12.03
CA THR A 278 0.16 5.28 -13.36
C THR A 278 1.41 6.14 -13.38
N LEU A 279 2.45 5.63 -14.02
CA LEU A 279 3.60 6.38 -14.49
C LEU A 279 3.77 6.05 -15.97
N GLU A 280 3.47 7.02 -16.81
CA GLU A 280 3.58 6.91 -18.27
C GLU A 280 4.69 7.84 -18.74
N LEU A 281 5.67 7.26 -19.43
CA LEU A 281 6.74 7.97 -20.10
C LEU A 281 6.54 7.83 -21.61
N HIS A 282 6.49 8.95 -22.32
CA HIS A 282 6.52 8.95 -23.78
C HIS A 282 7.97 9.00 -24.24
N LEU A 283 8.47 7.90 -24.80
CA LEU A 283 9.85 7.80 -25.29
C LEU A 283 9.84 7.26 -26.72
N LEU A 284 10.54 7.94 -27.64
CA LEU A 284 10.61 7.54 -29.06
C LEU A 284 9.24 7.38 -29.75
N GLY A 285 8.23 8.12 -29.30
CA GLY A 285 6.84 8.01 -29.80
C GLY A 285 6.10 6.75 -29.35
N GLU A 286 6.65 5.96 -28.42
CA GLU A 286 5.97 4.85 -27.74
C GLU A 286 5.62 5.25 -26.30
N LYS A 287 4.56 4.63 -25.77
CA LYS A 287 4.14 4.82 -24.38
C LYS A 287 4.71 3.70 -23.51
N LEU A 288 5.60 4.06 -22.59
CA LEU A 288 6.09 3.17 -21.55
C LEU A 288 5.31 3.43 -20.27
N ALA A 289 4.48 2.47 -19.85
CA ALA A 289 3.66 2.60 -18.65
C ALA A 289 4.08 1.63 -17.54
N PHE A 290 4.09 2.13 -16.30
CA PHE A 290 4.06 1.35 -15.07
C PHE A 290 2.74 1.64 -14.36
N THR A 291 2.00 0.59 -14.00
CA THR A 291 0.67 0.70 -13.39
C THR A 291 0.68 0.09 -12.00
N ASN A 292 -0.11 0.63 -11.08
CA ASN A 292 -0.36 0.10 -9.73
C ASN A 292 0.92 -0.22 -8.94
N GLN A 293 1.74 0.79 -8.72
CA GLN A 293 2.98 0.65 -7.96
C GLN A 293 2.73 1.07 -6.51
N VAL A 294 2.90 0.15 -5.58
CA VAL A 294 2.68 0.41 -4.16
C VAL A 294 3.94 1.08 -3.60
N LEU A 295 3.75 2.29 -3.07
CA LEU A 295 4.81 3.10 -2.46
C LEU A 295 4.99 2.73 -0.99
N PHE A 296 3.86 2.59 -0.28
CA PHE A 296 3.85 2.25 1.13
C PHE A 296 2.54 1.56 1.50
N PHE A 297 2.65 0.46 2.23
CA PHE A 297 1.51 -0.27 2.77
C PHE A 297 1.80 -0.71 4.20
N GLN A 298 0.87 -0.42 5.11
CA GLN A 298 0.85 -0.96 6.47
C GLN A 298 -0.61 -1.11 6.92
N SER A 299 -0.96 -2.26 7.46
CA SER A 299 -2.23 -2.48 8.16
C SER A 299 -1.91 -2.99 9.55
N LYS A 300 -2.33 -2.30 10.61
CA LYS A 300 -2.01 -2.68 11.99
C LYS A 300 -3.19 -2.47 12.93
N SER A 301 -3.26 -3.29 13.97
CA SER A 301 -4.18 -3.14 15.12
C SER A 301 -3.58 -2.25 16.20
N ILE A 302 -4.33 -1.92 17.26
CA ILE A 302 -3.79 -1.18 18.41
C ILE A 302 -2.60 -1.93 19.02
N LEU A 303 -2.77 -3.23 19.23
CA LEU A 303 -1.70 -4.08 19.74
C LEU A 303 -0.52 -4.16 18.76
N GLY A 304 -0.80 -4.24 17.46
CA GLY A 304 0.23 -4.24 16.43
C GLY A 304 1.04 -2.94 16.41
N ILE A 305 0.38 -1.78 16.56
CA ILE A 305 1.05 -0.47 16.65
C ILE A 305 1.95 -0.43 17.89
N ALA A 306 1.44 -0.85 19.05
CA ALA A 306 2.23 -0.87 20.28
C ALA A 306 3.46 -1.80 20.17
N GLN A 307 3.29 -2.97 19.55
CA GLN A 307 4.39 -3.91 19.32
C GLN A 307 5.45 -3.32 18.38
N VAL A 308 5.03 -2.68 17.28
CA VAL A 308 5.94 -2.01 16.35
C VAL A 308 6.73 -0.90 17.05
N LEU A 309 6.10 -0.13 17.96
CA LEU A 309 6.77 0.90 18.74
C LEU A 309 7.81 0.34 19.72
N ILE A 310 7.51 -0.78 20.38
CA ILE A 310 8.42 -1.48 21.30
C ILE A 310 9.63 -2.07 20.56
N GLN A 311 9.45 -2.49 19.32
CA GLN A 311 10.55 -3.02 18.50
C GLN A 311 11.48 -1.93 17.97
N GLN A 312 11.14 -0.65 18.10
CA GLN A 312 12.02 0.42 17.68
C GLN A 312 13.21 0.58 18.64
N PRO A 313 14.41 0.91 18.11
CA PRO A 313 15.60 1.09 18.94
C PRO A 313 15.57 2.36 19.81
N LYS A 314 14.57 3.24 19.64
CA LYS A 314 14.48 4.52 20.36
C LYS A 314 13.75 4.33 21.70
N PRO A 315 14.33 4.78 22.84
CA PRO A 315 13.71 4.59 24.15
C PRO A 315 12.34 5.26 24.25
N ASP A 316 12.17 6.45 23.65
CA ASP A 316 10.90 7.18 23.65
C ASP A 316 9.76 6.36 23.02
N SER A 317 10.02 5.71 21.87
CA SER A 317 9.04 4.85 21.18
C SER A 317 8.66 3.65 22.05
N ILE A 318 9.63 3.03 22.72
CA ILE A 318 9.40 1.87 23.60
C ILE A 318 8.48 2.26 24.76
N THR A 319 8.76 3.39 25.41
CA THR A 319 7.93 3.90 26.52
C THR A 319 6.49 4.14 26.07
N VAL A 320 6.28 4.78 24.92
CA VAL A 320 4.94 5.02 24.36
C VAL A 320 4.22 3.71 24.06
N GLY A 321 4.91 2.73 23.46
CA GLY A 321 4.33 1.41 23.17
C GLY A 321 3.87 0.67 24.43
N ILE A 322 4.69 0.68 25.50
CA ILE A 322 4.32 0.11 26.81
C ILE A 322 3.11 0.84 27.39
N LEU A 323 3.10 2.18 27.31
CA LEU A 323 2.01 3.02 27.80
C LEU A 323 0.68 2.66 27.15
N ILE A 324 0.66 2.46 25.82
CA ILE A 324 -0.54 2.06 25.08
C ILE A 324 -1.06 0.72 25.60
N ILE A 325 -0.20 -0.29 25.76
CA ILE A 325 -0.63 -1.61 26.25
C ILE A 325 -1.19 -1.50 27.67
N VAL A 326 -0.52 -0.76 28.55
CA VAL A 326 -0.91 -0.61 29.95
C VAL A 326 -2.25 0.14 30.07
N PHE A 327 -2.38 1.30 29.44
CA PHE A 327 -3.52 2.20 29.65
C PHE A 327 -4.73 1.91 28.74
N VAL A 328 -4.51 1.38 27.53
CA VAL A 328 -5.59 1.11 26.57
C VAL A 328 -6.12 -0.32 26.67
N LEU A 329 -5.32 -1.28 27.17
CA LEU A 329 -5.72 -2.69 27.23
C LEU A 329 -5.71 -3.26 28.65
N ILE A 330 -4.56 -3.27 29.33
CA ILE A 330 -4.41 -3.93 30.63
C ILE A 330 -5.30 -3.26 31.69
N LEU A 331 -5.23 -1.93 31.78
CA LEU A 331 -5.97 -1.19 32.79
C LEU A 331 -7.49 -1.37 32.62
N PRO A 332 -8.09 -1.21 31.42
CA PRO A 332 -9.50 -1.52 31.23
C PRO A 332 -9.90 -2.94 31.64
N ILE A 333 -9.11 -3.96 31.26
CA ILE A 333 -9.36 -5.36 31.67
C ILE A 333 -9.33 -5.51 33.19
N LEU A 334 -8.34 -4.91 33.87
CA LEU A 334 -8.23 -4.94 35.33
C LEU A 334 -9.42 -4.25 35.99
N ARG A 335 -9.85 -3.09 35.48
CA ARG A 335 -11.01 -2.36 35.98
C ARG A 335 -12.29 -3.16 35.82
N MET A 336 -12.48 -3.80 34.67
CA MET A 336 -13.64 -4.65 34.41
C MET A 336 -13.66 -5.83 35.37
N THR A 337 -12.52 -6.51 35.53
CA THR A 337 -12.38 -7.62 36.49
C THR A 337 -12.67 -7.15 37.92
N ALA A 338 -12.15 -5.99 38.33
CA ALA A 338 -12.41 -5.42 39.65
C ALA A 338 -13.89 -5.11 39.88
N ARG A 339 -14.60 -4.56 38.88
CA ARG A 339 -16.06 -4.35 38.92
C ARG A 339 -16.84 -5.65 39.09
N GLY A 340 -16.41 -6.72 38.39
CA GLY A 340 -16.98 -8.06 38.54
C GLY A 340 -16.76 -8.64 39.96
N ILE A 341 -15.54 -8.52 40.48
CA ILE A 341 -15.17 -8.98 41.84
C ILE A 341 -15.95 -8.21 42.90
N HIS A 342 -16.04 -6.89 42.79
CA HIS A 342 -16.77 -6.05 43.74
C HIS A 342 -18.25 -6.44 43.82
N LEU A 343 -18.84 -6.88 42.71
CA LEU A 343 -20.25 -7.27 42.65
C LEU A 343 -20.51 -8.71 43.15
N LEU A 344 -19.57 -9.64 42.96
CA LEU A 344 -19.75 -11.06 43.25
C LEU A 344 -19.17 -11.51 44.60
N CYS A 345 -18.15 -10.83 45.11
CA CYS A 345 -17.42 -11.27 46.30
C CYS A 345 -17.96 -10.66 47.60
N LYS A 346 -17.67 -11.36 48.70
CA LYS A 346 -17.96 -10.90 50.07
C LYS A 346 -17.09 -9.67 50.43
N PRO A 347 -17.50 -8.87 51.44
CA PRO A 347 -16.85 -7.60 51.82
C PRO A 347 -15.31 -7.61 51.90
N PRO A 348 -14.63 -8.65 52.47
CA PRO A 348 -13.17 -8.59 52.60
C PRO A 348 -12.41 -8.57 51.27
N ILE A 349 -12.98 -9.11 50.20
CA ILE A 349 -12.35 -9.14 48.86
C ILE A 349 -12.89 -8.01 47.98
N ALA A 350 -14.18 -7.67 48.13
CA ALA A 350 -14.83 -6.59 47.39
C ALA A 350 -14.32 -5.19 47.80
N GLU A 351 -14.07 -4.97 49.11
CA GLU A 351 -13.70 -3.65 49.65
C GLU A 351 -12.19 -3.46 49.90
N ASN A 352 -11.36 -4.40 49.43
CA ASN A 352 -9.91 -4.21 49.50
C ASN A 352 -9.52 -2.90 48.79
N LYS A 353 -8.56 -2.15 49.35
CA LYS A 353 -8.10 -0.86 48.84
C LYS A 353 -7.78 -0.90 47.34
N VAL A 354 -7.16 -1.98 46.87
CA VAL A 354 -6.82 -2.19 45.45
C VAL A 354 -8.07 -2.38 44.58
N THR A 355 -8.98 -3.28 44.96
CA THR A 355 -10.24 -3.54 44.22
C THR A 355 -11.09 -2.28 44.15
N ARG A 356 -11.21 -1.56 45.27
CA ARG A 356 -11.96 -0.30 45.37
C ARG A 356 -11.34 0.80 44.51
N TYR A 357 -10.01 0.97 44.56
CA TYR A 357 -9.29 1.92 43.72
C TYR A 357 -9.48 1.62 42.23
N LEU A 358 -9.28 0.37 41.80
CA LEU A 358 -9.47 -0.04 40.41
C LEU A 358 -10.92 0.12 39.93
N THR A 359 -11.89 -0.13 40.81
CA THR A 359 -13.32 -0.04 40.47
C THR A 359 -13.78 1.41 40.30
N PHE A 360 -13.42 2.30 41.23
CA PHE A 360 -14.01 3.64 41.34
C PHE A 360 -13.07 4.79 40.95
N GLU A 361 -11.76 4.67 41.19
CA GLU A 361 -10.81 5.79 41.05
C GLU A 361 -9.92 5.69 39.80
N ALA A 362 -9.61 4.47 39.36
CA ALA A 362 -8.81 4.22 38.16
C ALA A 362 -9.49 4.64 36.84
N GLY A 363 -10.71 5.18 36.90
CA GLY A 363 -11.44 5.69 35.73
C GLY A 363 -10.79 6.83 34.99
N LYS A 364 -10.04 7.67 35.70
CA LYS A 364 -9.35 8.82 35.08
C LYS A 364 -8.16 8.41 34.22
N TRP A 365 -7.67 7.19 34.40
CA TRP A 365 -6.51 6.65 33.71
C TRP A 365 -6.88 5.80 32.49
N ASP A 366 -8.16 5.44 32.34
CA ASP A 366 -8.63 4.68 31.19
C ASP A 366 -8.57 5.57 29.94
N MET A 367 -7.64 5.25 29.04
CA MET A 367 -7.32 6.07 27.87
C MET A 367 -7.99 5.55 26.60
N ALA A 368 -8.99 4.67 26.71
CA ALA A 368 -9.65 4.08 25.56
C ALA A 368 -10.37 5.14 24.69
N ASP A 369 -11.01 6.13 25.30
CA ASP A 369 -11.66 7.25 24.62
C ASP A 369 -10.65 8.17 23.91
N VAL A 370 -9.55 8.53 24.59
CA VAL A 370 -8.47 9.32 24.01
C VAL A 370 -7.81 8.58 22.86
N MET A 371 -7.68 7.26 22.94
CA MET A 371 -7.14 6.44 21.85
C MET A 371 -8.03 6.50 20.60
N VAL A 372 -9.36 6.46 20.75
CA VAL A 372 -10.30 6.63 19.61
C VAL A 372 -10.04 7.94 18.89
N VAL A 373 -9.91 9.04 19.64
CA VAL A 373 -9.64 10.37 19.08
C VAL A 373 -8.24 10.42 18.46
N GLY A 374 -7.25 9.83 19.12
CA GLY A 374 -5.87 9.79 18.63
C GLY A 374 -5.73 9.04 17.30
N ILE A 375 -6.44 7.92 17.14
CA ILE A 375 -6.47 7.18 15.88
C ILE A 375 -7.17 7.98 14.78
N LEU A 376 -8.27 8.66 15.10
CA LEU A 376 -8.98 9.51 14.15
C LEU A 376 -8.11 10.69 13.69
N MET A 377 -7.44 11.37 14.62
CA MET A 377 -6.48 12.44 14.31
C MET A 377 -5.31 11.92 13.47
N THR A 378 -4.80 10.74 13.79
CA THR A 378 -3.74 10.07 13.00
C THR A 378 -4.23 9.77 11.58
N TYR A 379 -5.45 9.25 11.42
CA TYR A 379 -6.05 9.00 10.12
C TYR A 379 -6.18 10.29 9.29
N ILE A 380 -6.72 11.36 9.87
CA ILE A 380 -6.88 12.65 9.19
C ILE A 380 -5.51 13.24 8.83
N GLY A 381 -4.55 13.20 9.76
CA GLY A 381 -3.19 13.70 9.57
C GLY A 381 -2.43 12.94 8.48
N LEU A 382 -2.43 11.61 8.53
CA LEU A 382 -1.81 10.77 7.50
C LEU A 382 -2.48 10.97 6.14
N ASN A 383 -3.82 11.02 6.09
CA ASN A 383 -4.53 11.24 4.84
C ASN A 383 -4.17 12.59 4.22
N GLY A 384 -4.12 13.67 5.02
CA GLY A 384 -3.74 15.00 4.57
C GLY A 384 -2.28 15.08 4.10
N ILE A 385 -1.34 14.56 4.89
CA ILE A 385 0.08 14.56 4.54
C ILE A 385 0.31 13.72 3.29
N LEU A 386 -0.17 12.48 3.24
CA LEU A 386 0.01 11.62 2.07
C LEU A 386 -0.61 12.23 0.83
N GLN A 387 -1.81 12.80 0.92
CA GLN A 387 -2.44 13.44 -0.24
C GLN A 387 -1.65 14.66 -0.73
N SER A 388 -1.09 15.48 0.17
CA SER A 388 -0.22 16.60 -0.21
C SER A 388 1.09 16.15 -0.85
N GLN A 389 1.75 15.14 -0.26
CA GLN A 389 3.04 14.64 -0.76
C GLN A 389 2.87 13.90 -2.09
N LEU A 390 1.85 13.06 -2.20
CA LEU A 390 1.49 12.34 -3.43
C LEU A 390 1.00 13.30 -4.52
N GLY A 391 0.30 14.38 -4.15
CA GLY A 391 -0.11 15.44 -5.06
C GLY A 391 1.09 16.13 -5.73
N GLY A 392 2.19 16.31 -5.00
CA GLY A 392 3.44 16.83 -5.57
C GLY A 392 4.09 15.92 -6.61
N LEU A 393 3.77 14.62 -6.61
CA LEU A 393 4.24 13.64 -7.60
C LEU A 393 3.32 13.55 -8.83
N ASN A 394 2.14 14.18 -8.79
CA ASN A 394 1.23 14.23 -9.94
C ASN A 394 1.74 15.24 -10.95
N MET A 395 2.30 14.73 -12.04
CA MET A 395 2.83 15.54 -13.12
C MET A 395 2.09 15.20 -14.40
N LYS A 396 1.76 16.23 -15.19
CA LYS A 396 1.20 16.08 -16.53
C LYS A 396 2.03 16.94 -17.47
N THR A 397 3.04 16.32 -18.06
CA THR A 397 3.91 16.92 -19.08
C THR A 397 3.75 16.12 -20.37
N GLU A 398 4.14 16.68 -21.52
CA GLU A 398 4.10 15.99 -22.81
C GLU A 398 4.85 14.65 -22.81
N THR A 399 5.91 14.53 -22.00
CA THR A 399 6.81 13.37 -21.92
C THR A 399 6.57 12.46 -20.71
N LEU A 400 5.93 12.95 -19.65
CA LEU A 400 5.73 12.22 -18.40
C LEU A 400 4.34 12.52 -17.82
N VAL A 401 3.55 11.47 -17.60
CA VAL A 401 2.27 11.54 -16.90
C VAL A 401 2.33 10.63 -15.68
N THR A 402 2.14 11.19 -14.51
CA THR A 402 2.15 10.47 -13.24
C THR A 402 0.85 10.73 -12.48
N THR A 403 0.21 9.66 -12.02
CA THR A 403 -1.00 9.71 -11.19
C THR A 403 -0.77 8.91 -9.91
N THR A 404 -0.98 9.54 -8.75
CA THR A 404 -0.92 8.94 -7.42
C THR A 404 -2.31 8.84 -6.78
N VAL A 405 -2.49 7.84 -5.91
CA VAL A 405 -3.74 7.62 -5.19
C VAL A 405 -3.43 7.23 -3.74
N ASN A 406 -4.24 7.75 -2.82
CA ASN A 406 -4.22 7.40 -1.41
C ASN A 406 -5.46 6.57 -1.05
N TYR A 407 -5.24 5.33 -0.59
CA TYR A 407 -6.29 4.39 -0.15
C TYR A 407 -6.31 4.20 1.38
N THR A 408 -5.64 5.09 2.12
CA THR A 408 -5.66 5.07 3.59
C THR A 408 -7.09 5.06 4.11
N SER A 409 -7.40 4.13 5.00
CA SER A 409 -8.76 3.89 5.50
C SER A 409 -8.78 3.36 6.93
N LEU A 410 -9.83 3.71 7.66
CA LEU A 410 -10.14 3.10 8.95
C LEU A 410 -10.77 1.72 8.74
N GLN A 411 -10.25 0.75 9.48
CA GLN A 411 -10.65 -0.65 9.37
C GLN A 411 -11.70 -1.02 10.44
N PRO A 412 -12.37 -2.17 10.31
CA PRO A 412 -13.43 -2.59 11.23
C PRO A 412 -13.03 -2.62 12.71
N GLY A 413 -11.75 -2.82 13.03
CA GLY A 413 -11.26 -2.75 14.41
C GLY A 413 -11.55 -1.40 15.08
N TYR A 414 -11.50 -0.30 14.32
CA TYR A 414 -11.83 1.04 14.83
C TYR A 414 -13.29 1.12 15.27
N ILE A 415 -14.19 0.61 14.42
CA ILE A 415 -15.64 0.65 14.65
C ILE A 415 -16.01 -0.20 15.87
N ILE A 416 -15.40 -1.38 16.03
CA ILE A 416 -15.59 -2.24 17.21
C ILE A 416 -15.06 -1.55 18.48
N PHE A 417 -13.88 -0.95 18.42
CA PHE A 417 -13.27 -0.26 19.56
C PHE A 417 -14.09 0.96 20.00
N VAL A 418 -14.65 1.72 19.07
CA VAL A 418 -15.62 2.79 19.37
C VAL A 418 -16.87 2.22 20.04
N GLY A 419 -17.40 1.09 19.55
CA GLY A 419 -18.52 0.39 20.16
C GLY A 419 -18.24 -0.01 21.61
N TYR A 420 -17.02 -0.50 21.90
CA TYR A 420 -16.56 -0.76 23.26
C TYR A 420 -16.61 0.49 24.14
N VAL A 421 -16.02 1.61 23.69
CA VAL A 421 -16.00 2.88 24.46
C VAL A 421 -17.42 3.39 24.74
N ILE A 422 -18.32 3.31 23.76
CA ILE A 422 -19.72 3.70 23.96
C ILE A 422 -20.40 2.80 24.99
N LEU A 423 -20.19 1.47 24.89
CA LEU A 423 -20.78 0.51 25.83
C LEU A 423 -20.26 0.73 27.27
N THR A 424 -18.98 1.04 27.46
CA THR A 424 -18.43 1.30 28.79
C THR A 424 -18.91 2.61 29.40
N ILE A 425 -19.13 3.65 28.58
CA ILE A 425 -19.77 4.90 29.01
C ILE A 425 -21.21 4.61 29.46
N LEU A 426 -21.98 3.87 28.65
CA LEU A 426 -23.36 3.50 28.97
C LEU A 426 -23.46 2.64 30.24
N LEU A 427 -22.52 1.74 30.47
CA LEU A 427 -22.45 0.92 31.68
C LEU A 427 -22.08 1.70 32.94
N SER A 428 -21.51 2.91 32.79
CA SER A 428 -21.11 3.75 33.91
C SER A 428 -22.23 4.66 34.43
N TYR A 429 -23.35 4.78 33.71
CA TYR A 429 -24.56 5.55 34.04
C TYR A 429 -25.73 4.63 34.43
#